data_AF-A0A0U4NH37-F1
#
_entry.id   AF-A0A0U4NH37-F1
#
_cell.length_a   1.000
_cell.length_b   1.000
_cell.length_c   1.000
_cell.angle_alpha   90.00
_cell.angle_beta   90.00
_cell.angle_gamma   90.00
#
_symmetry.space_group_name_H-M   'P 1'
#
loop_
_entity.id
_entity.type
_entity.pdbx_description
1 polymer ?
#
loop_
_entity_poly.entity_id
_entity_poly.type
_entity_poly.pdbx_seq_one_letter_code
_entity_poly.pdbx_strand_id
1 'polypeptide(L)'
;MNSWKERKKKLSTSLDYDPLTTIPMIEGGSDNLTVMQARIRNEFDRLDCKRITIIDQYFLPSDIDFIIHTFASLHGRKIRILTKLADPKNVEQKQTHESNFKEAIKQVEKKGIFSEFKIYKANIPIHDRYFISEDLSTNSPCLSLGTSINMLFQSYSCIIKIENNSFKRQVLKLADLCIQSGNEIREWEDGR
;
A
#
# COMPACT_ATOMS: atom_id res chain seq x y z
N MET A 1 20.77 -30.07 -13.52
CA MET A 1 21.10 -28.91 -12.65
C MET A 1 20.61 -27.65 -13.35
N ASN A 2 19.77 -26.85 -12.68
CA ASN A 2 18.93 -25.84 -13.32
C ASN A 2 19.73 -24.53 -13.51
N SER A 3 20.20 -24.26 -14.74
CA SER A 3 21.06 -23.11 -15.08
C SER A 3 20.49 -21.75 -14.63
N TRP A 4 19.17 -21.66 -14.48
CA TRP A 4 18.47 -20.50 -13.97
C TRP A 4 18.71 -20.20 -12.49
N LYS A 5 18.84 -21.24 -11.64
CA LYS A 5 19.14 -21.03 -10.21
C LYS A 5 20.54 -20.46 -10.02
N GLU A 6 21.51 -20.95 -10.79
CA GLU A 6 22.89 -20.44 -10.78
C GLU A 6 22.97 -19.03 -11.35
N ARG A 7 22.22 -18.74 -12.42
CA ARG A 7 22.15 -17.39 -13.00
C ARG A 7 21.49 -16.38 -12.05
N LYS A 8 20.41 -16.77 -11.37
CA LYS A 8 19.78 -15.95 -10.31
C LYS A 8 20.74 -15.69 -9.16
N LYS A 9 21.46 -16.74 -8.69
CA LYS A 9 22.48 -16.61 -7.64
C LYS A 9 23.60 -15.66 -8.04
N LYS A 10 24.11 -15.76 -9.28
CA LYS A 10 25.12 -14.83 -9.83
C LYS A 10 24.62 -13.39 -9.91
N LEU A 11 23.40 -13.18 -10.41
CA LEU A 11 22.79 -11.84 -10.50
C LEU A 11 22.55 -11.22 -9.12
N SER A 12 22.07 -12.01 -8.14
CA SER A 12 21.88 -11.54 -6.77
C SER A 12 23.18 -11.18 -6.05
N THR A 13 24.31 -11.79 -6.43
CA THR A 13 25.63 -11.46 -5.88
C THR A 13 26.36 -10.35 -6.62
N SER A 14 25.94 -10.00 -7.85
CA SER A 14 26.60 -8.99 -8.69
C SER A 14 25.87 -7.66 -8.77
N LEU A 15 24.63 -7.60 -8.30
CA LEU A 15 23.82 -6.38 -8.19
C LEU A 15 23.66 -6.06 -6.69
N ASP A 16 23.65 -4.78 -6.32
CA ASP A 16 23.15 -4.32 -5.03
C ASP A 16 21.66 -4.67 -4.92
N TYR A 17 21.39 -5.95 -4.65
CA TYR A 17 20.05 -6.50 -4.62
C TYR A 17 19.36 -6.06 -3.34
N ASP A 18 18.44 -5.09 -3.47
CA ASP A 18 17.47 -4.81 -2.43
C ASP A 18 16.37 -5.89 -2.47
N PRO A 19 16.11 -6.63 -1.38
CA PRO A 19 15.06 -7.65 -1.33
C PRO A 19 13.64 -7.10 -1.54
N LEU A 20 13.43 -5.79 -1.40
CA LEU A 20 12.21 -5.08 -1.73
C LEU A 20 12.15 -4.69 -3.21
N THR A 21 13.27 -4.76 -3.93
CA THR A 21 13.29 -4.67 -5.39
C THR A 21 13.01 -6.04 -5.99
N THR A 22 11.72 -6.35 -6.15
CA THR A 22 11.24 -7.65 -6.64
C THR A 22 10.55 -7.53 -7.99
N ILE A 23 10.62 -8.61 -8.77
CA ILE A 23 9.73 -8.87 -9.90
C ILE A 23 9.14 -10.28 -9.67
N PRO A 24 7.88 -10.42 -9.21
CA PRO A 24 7.34 -11.69 -8.73
C PRO A 24 7.40 -12.84 -9.73
N MET A 25 7.21 -12.56 -11.03
CA MET A 25 7.30 -13.58 -12.08
C MET A 25 8.74 -14.07 -12.34
N ILE A 26 9.76 -13.27 -12.00
CA ILE A 26 11.17 -13.69 -12.05
C ILE A 26 11.54 -14.47 -10.78
N GLU A 27 10.89 -14.15 -9.65
CA GLU A 27 11.22 -14.77 -8.37
C GLU A 27 10.63 -16.18 -8.21
N GLY A 28 9.45 -16.45 -8.80
CA GLY A 28 8.80 -17.76 -8.96
C GLY A 28 8.12 -18.32 -7.70
N GLY A 29 6.88 -18.84 -7.80
CA GLY A 29 6.19 -19.61 -6.74
C GLY A 29 5.00 -18.92 -6.04
N SER A 30 4.15 -19.72 -5.38
CA SER A 30 2.96 -19.28 -4.61
C SER A 30 3.28 -18.69 -3.23
N ASP A 31 4.48 -18.94 -2.70
CA ASP A 31 4.94 -18.43 -1.39
C ASP A 31 5.25 -16.92 -1.41
N ASN A 32 5.13 -16.28 -2.59
CA ASN A 32 5.57 -14.90 -2.82
C ASN A 32 4.76 -13.84 -2.06
N LEU A 33 3.45 -14.05 -1.82
CA LEU A 33 2.62 -13.04 -1.15
C LEU A 33 3.05 -12.86 0.31
N THR A 34 3.06 -13.96 1.09
CA THR A 34 3.43 -13.93 2.51
C THR A 34 4.87 -13.46 2.71
N VAL A 35 5.79 -13.93 1.86
CA VAL A 35 7.19 -13.50 1.90
C VAL A 35 7.29 -11.99 1.63
N MET A 36 6.56 -11.46 0.64
CA MET A 36 6.66 -10.03 0.34
C MET A 36 5.96 -9.16 1.40
N GLN A 37 4.82 -9.59 1.92
CA GLN A 37 4.19 -8.94 3.07
C GLN A 37 5.16 -8.89 4.25
N ALA A 38 5.91 -9.97 4.50
CA ALA A 38 6.94 -9.98 5.54
C ALA A 38 8.10 -9.02 5.22
N ARG A 39 8.58 -8.95 3.97
CA ARG A 39 9.63 -8.01 3.56
C ARG A 39 9.20 -6.56 3.73
N ILE A 40 8.02 -6.20 3.22
CA ILE A 40 7.44 -4.84 3.37
C ILE A 40 7.29 -4.52 4.86
N ARG A 41 6.66 -5.41 5.62
CA ARG A 41 6.48 -5.27 7.07
C ARG A 41 7.80 -5.01 7.78
N ASN A 42 8.82 -5.83 7.55
CA ASN A 42 10.13 -5.68 8.21
C ASN A 42 10.76 -4.31 7.95
N GLU A 43 10.58 -3.75 6.75
CA GLU A 43 11.12 -2.44 6.41
C GLU A 43 10.48 -1.31 7.23
N PHE A 44 9.16 -1.39 7.47
CA PHE A 44 8.43 -0.43 8.29
C PHE A 44 8.59 -0.70 9.80
N ASP A 45 8.68 -1.96 10.21
CA ASP A 45 8.80 -2.38 11.61
C ASP A 45 10.18 -2.03 12.18
N ARG A 46 11.25 -2.25 11.40
CA ARG A 46 12.63 -1.94 11.81
C ARG A 46 12.83 -0.48 12.22
N LEU A 47 12.02 0.42 11.66
CA LEU A 47 12.08 1.85 11.90
C LEU A 47 10.93 2.36 12.78
N ASP A 48 10.18 1.44 13.39
CA ASP A 48 8.98 1.71 14.22
C ASP A 48 8.03 2.72 13.57
N CYS A 49 7.80 2.59 12.25
CA CYS A 49 6.94 3.52 11.53
C CYS A 49 5.51 3.42 12.06
N LYS A 50 5.00 4.55 12.56
CA LYS A 50 3.66 4.70 13.13
C LYS A 50 2.68 5.32 12.15
N ARG A 51 3.13 6.23 11.27
CA ARG A 51 2.25 6.89 10.29
C ARG A 51 2.56 6.40 8.89
N ILE A 52 1.59 5.76 8.24
CA ILE A 52 1.78 5.12 6.93
C ILE A 52 0.71 5.64 5.97
N THR A 53 1.18 6.22 4.87
CA THR A 53 0.37 6.59 3.72
C THR A 53 0.47 5.52 2.64
N ILE A 54 -0.67 5.08 2.13
CA ILE A 54 -0.79 4.20 0.98
C ILE A 54 -1.47 4.97 -0.14
N ILE A 55 -0.90 4.96 -1.33
CA ILE A 55 -1.52 5.50 -2.53
C ILE A 55 -1.72 4.34 -3.49
N ASP A 56 -2.95 4.11 -3.93
CA ASP A 56 -3.25 3.16 -4.99
C ASP A 56 -4.56 3.55 -5.69
N GLN A 57 -4.47 3.88 -6.98
CA GLN A 57 -5.62 4.27 -7.79
C GLN A 57 -6.74 3.23 -7.82
N TYR A 58 -6.40 1.93 -7.81
CA TYR A 58 -7.38 0.85 -7.97
C TYR A 58 -7.54 0.03 -6.70
N PHE A 59 -7.29 0.65 -5.54
CA PHE A 59 -7.50 0.00 -4.25
C PHE A 59 -8.95 -0.49 -4.13
N LEU A 60 -9.11 -1.74 -3.71
CA LEU A 60 -10.40 -2.39 -3.49
C LEU A 60 -10.65 -2.66 -1.99
N PRO A 61 -11.91 -2.83 -1.55
CA PRO A 61 -12.20 -3.20 -0.17
C PRO A 61 -11.48 -4.50 0.27
N SER A 62 -11.32 -5.47 -0.64
CA SER A 62 -10.58 -6.71 -0.38
C SER A 62 -9.08 -6.50 -0.11
N ASP A 63 -8.50 -5.39 -0.57
CA ASP A 63 -7.08 -5.10 -0.36
C ASP A 63 -6.78 -4.67 1.09
N ILE A 64 -7.83 -4.34 1.87
CA ILE A 64 -7.69 -4.01 3.29
C ILE A 64 -7.09 -5.19 4.07
N ASP A 65 -7.42 -6.43 3.72
CA ASP A 65 -6.81 -7.60 4.34
C ASP A 65 -5.29 -7.63 4.11
N PHE A 66 -4.83 -7.27 2.92
CA PHE A 66 -3.40 -7.15 2.65
C PHE A 66 -2.74 -6.09 3.56
N ILE A 67 -3.39 -4.95 3.77
CA ILE A 67 -2.91 -3.88 4.66
C ILE A 67 -2.82 -4.36 6.10
N ILE A 68 -3.84 -5.09 6.59
CA ILE A 68 -3.84 -5.67 7.94
C ILE A 68 -2.67 -6.64 8.10
N HIS A 69 -2.52 -7.62 7.21
CA HIS A 69 -1.46 -8.64 7.31
C HIS A 69 -0.05 -8.05 7.19
N THR A 70 0.08 -6.90 6.51
CA THR A 70 1.37 -6.23 6.33
C THR A 70 1.71 -5.31 7.50
N PHE A 71 0.75 -4.53 8.01
CA PHE A 71 1.05 -3.43 8.93
C PHE A 71 0.50 -3.59 10.35
N ALA A 72 -0.34 -4.58 10.65
CA ALA A 72 -0.86 -4.81 12.00
C ALA A 72 0.16 -5.42 12.99
N SER A 73 1.44 -5.55 12.61
CA SER A 73 2.48 -6.11 13.47
C SER A 73 2.88 -5.23 14.65
N LEU A 74 2.62 -3.92 14.58
CA LEU A 74 2.95 -2.97 15.65
C LEU A 74 1.70 -2.20 16.08
N HIS A 75 1.48 -2.13 17.39
CA HIS A 75 0.42 -1.31 17.98
C HIS A 75 0.65 0.18 17.75
N GLY A 76 -0.47 0.92 17.68
CA GLY A 76 -0.46 2.38 17.57
C GLY A 76 -0.22 2.92 16.16
N ARG A 77 -0.26 2.06 15.13
CA ARG A 77 -0.15 2.51 13.74
C ARG A 77 -1.37 3.30 13.29
N LYS A 78 -1.13 4.29 12.45
CA LYS A 78 -2.09 5.14 11.77
C LYS A 78 -1.92 4.91 10.28
N ILE A 79 -2.97 4.45 9.64
CA ILE A 79 -2.99 4.14 8.22
C ILE A 79 -3.91 5.14 7.53
N ARG A 80 -3.39 5.78 6.48
CA ARG A 80 -4.22 6.52 5.52
C ARG A 80 -4.04 5.96 4.13
N ILE A 81 -5.15 5.75 3.43
CA ILE A 81 -5.19 5.18 2.08
C ILE A 81 -5.80 6.22 1.15
N LEU A 82 -5.16 6.44 0.00
CA LEU A 82 -5.64 7.30 -1.06
C LEU A 82 -5.95 6.45 -2.29
N THR A 83 -7.21 6.50 -2.72
CA THR A 83 -7.68 5.71 -3.86
C THR A 83 -8.60 6.51 -4.77
N LYS A 84 -8.75 6.04 -6.00
CA LYS A 84 -9.82 6.47 -6.90
C LYS A 84 -10.91 5.40 -6.85
N LEU A 85 -12.11 5.78 -6.40
CA LEU A 85 -13.25 4.87 -6.55
C LEU A 85 -13.50 4.63 -8.04
N ALA A 86 -13.55 3.35 -8.44
CA ALA A 86 -13.67 2.93 -9.83
C ALA A 86 -14.94 3.50 -10.51
N ASP A 87 -14.72 3.88 -11.78
CA ASP A 87 -15.58 4.42 -12.86
C ASP A 87 -16.86 5.25 -12.54
N PRO A 88 -16.92 6.55 -12.93
CA PRO A 88 -18.12 7.39 -12.86
C PRO A 88 -19.30 6.95 -13.75
N LYS A 89 -19.16 5.91 -14.59
CA LYS A 89 -20.17 5.54 -15.59
C LYS A 89 -21.28 4.60 -15.10
N ASN A 90 -21.18 4.03 -13.90
CA ASN A 90 -22.22 3.14 -13.35
C ASN A 90 -22.53 3.46 -11.88
N VAL A 91 -23.64 4.16 -11.65
CA VAL A 91 -24.04 4.73 -10.35
C VAL A 91 -24.28 3.64 -9.29
N GLU A 92 -24.87 2.51 -9.68
CA GLU A 92 -25.17 1.40 -8.76
C GLU A 92 -23.90 0.70 -8.25
N GLN A 93 -22.94 0.47 -9.15
CA GLN A 93 -21.64 -0.10 -8.79
C GLN A 93 -20.86 0.83 -7.85
N LYS A 94 -20.94 2.14 -8.07
CA LYS A 94 -20.30 3.16 -7.23
C LYS A 94 -20.84 3.17 -5.80
N GLN A 95 -22.17 3.14 -5.62
CA GLN A 95 -22.79 3.10 -4.29
C GLN A 95 -22.43 1.81 -3.54
N THR A 96 -22.46 0.68 -4.25
CA THR A 96 -22.08 -0.63 -3.69
C THR A 96 -20.61 -0.64 -3.26
N HIS A 97 -19.71 -0.09 -4.09
CA HIS A 97 -18.29 0.02 -3.78
C HIS A 97 -18.01 0.87 -2.54
N GLU A 98 -18.63 2.05 -2.44
CA GLU A 98 -18.43 2.93 -1.29
C GLU A 98 -19.00 2.32 0.00
N SER A 99 -20.16 1.66 -0.09
CA SER A 99 -20.75 0.91 1.03
C SER A 99 -19.83 -0.21 1.51
N ASN A 100 -19.25 -0.99 0.59
CA ASN A 100 -18.30 -2.04 0.91
C ASN A 100 -17.04 -1.51 1.61
N PHE A 101 -16.55 -0.33 1.20
CA PHE A 101 -15.46 0.35 1.90
C PHE A 101 -15.86 0.75 3.31
N LYS A 102 -17.04 1.36 3.49
CA LYS A 102 -17.53 1.77 4.82
C LYS A 102 -17.62 0.59 5.78
N GLU A 103 -18.21 -0.51 5.34
CA GLU A 103 -18.30 -1.74 6.15
C GLU A 103 -16.92 -2.29 6.50
N ALA A 104 -16.00 -2.37 5.52
CA ALA A 104 -14.66 -2.87 5.79
C ALA A 104 -13.87 -1.98 6.76
N ILE A 105 -13.98 -0.64 6.64
CA ILE A 105 -13.38 0.32 7.57
C ILE A 105 -13.94 0.10 8.99
N LYS A 106 -15.26 -0.01 9.13
CA LYS A 106 -15.93 -0.26 10.41
C LYS A 106 -15.45 -1.55 11.07
N GLN A 107 -15.23 -2.62 10.30
CA GLN A 107 -14.68 -3.87 10.83
C GLN A 107 -13.24 -3.70 11.35
N VAL A 108 -12.41 -2.92 10.66
CA VAL A 108 -11.03 -2.63 11.10
C VAL A 108 -11.04 -1.80 12.39
N GLU A 109 -11.85 -0.75 12.45
CA GLU A 109 -11.98 0.13 13.61
C GLU A 109 -12.52 -0.63 14.84
N LYS A 110 -13.58 -1.44 14.66
CA LYS A 110 -14.18 -2.25 15.74
C LYS A 110 -13.19 -3.23 16.35
N LYS A 111 -12.28 -3.78 15.55
CA LYS A 111 -11.23 -4.70 16.02
C LYS A 111 -10.06 -3.97 16.70
N GLY A 112 -9.98 -2.64 16.61
CA GLY A 112 -8.90 -1.85 17.19
C GLY A 112 -7.52 -2.20 16.62
N ILE A 113 -7.46 -2.68 15.37
CA ILE A 113 -6.20 -3.14 14.74
C ILE A 113 -5.21 -1.98 14.61
N PHE A 114 -5.71 -0.82 14.21
CA PHE A 114 -4.95 0.40 14.06
C PHE A 114 -5.50 1.48 14.98
N SER A 115 -4.64 2.39 15.44
CA SER A 115 -5.08 3.57 16.20
C SER A 115 -5.86 4.57 15.34
N GLU A 116 -5.65 4.53 14.03
CA GLU A 116 -6.38 5.30 13.03
C GLU A 116 -6.34 4.55 11.71
N PHE A 117 -7.48 4.40 11.04
CA PHE A 117 -7.58 3.77 9.72
C PHE A 117 -8.53 4.58 8.85
N LYS A 118 -7.98 5.33 7.89
CA LYS A 118 -8.77 6.23 7.04
C LYS A 118 -8.54 5.94 5.57
N ILE A 119 -9.61 6.00 4.79
CA ILE A 119 -9.57 5.86 3.34
C ILE A 119 -10.15 7.12 2.72
N TYR A 120 -9.43 7.71 1.79
CA TYR A 120 -9.79 8.92 1.10
C TYR A 120 -9.99 8.65 -0.37
N LYS A 121 -11.09 9.15 -0.91
CA LYS A 121 -11.35 9.21 -2.34
C LYS A 121 -10.67 10.46 -2.89
N ALA A 122 -9.65 10.26 -3.71
CA ALA A 122 -9.01 11.33 -4.46
C ALA A 122 -9.93 11.84 -5.59
N ASN A 123 -10.07 13.17 -5.68
CA ASN A 123 -10.78 13.82 -6.79
C ASN A 123 -9.83 14.27 -7.91
N ILE A 124 -8.51 14.28 -7.64
CA ILE A 124 -7.49 14.50 -8.66
C ILE A 124 -7.02 13.15 -9.25
N PRO A 125 -6.65 13.12 -10.54
CA PRO A 125 -6.09 11.91 -11.14
C PRO A 125 -4.80 11.49 -10.43
N ILE A 126 -4.82 10.32 -9.83
CA ILE A 126 -3.64 9.63 -9.31
C ILE A 126 -3.49 8.31 -10.06
N HIS A 127 -2.30 8.03 -10.59
CA HIS A 127 -1.95 6.75 -11.21
C HIS A 127 -0.77 6.08 -10.49
N ASP A 128 -0.04 6.86 -9.70
CA ASP A 128 1.09 6.39 -8.92
C ASP A 128 0.62 5.54 -7.74
N ARG A 129 1.53 4.68 -7.28
CA ARG A 129 1.23 3.71 -6.23
C ARG A 129 2.39 3.60 -5.27
N TYR A 130 2.11 3.81 -3.99
CA TYR A 130 3.17 3.89 -2.99
C TYR A 130 2.76 3.33 -1.63
N PHE A 131 3.75 2.81 -0.91
CA PHE A 131 3.74 2.66 0.55
C PHE A 131 4.78 3.61 1.14
N ILE A 132 4.36 4.52 2.02
CA ILE A 132 5.22 5.62 2.49
C ILE A 132 5.05 5.77 3.99
N SER A 133 6.15 5.80 4.73
CA SER A 133 6.12 6.26 6.13
C SER A 133 6.13 7.80 6.18
N GLU A 134 5.32 8.41 7.03
CA GLU A 134 5.34 9.86 7.28
C GLU A 134 6.21 10.25 8.48
N ASP A 135 6.76 9.28 9.18
CA ASP A 135 7.74 9.53 10.22
C ASP A 135 9.00 10.02 9.51
N LEU A 136 9.23 11.34 9.48
CA LEU A 136 10.29 12.01 8.71
C LEU A 136 11.71 11.72 9.26
N SER A 137 12.04 10.47 9.52
CA SER A 137 13.41 10.02 9.72
C SER A 137 14.13 9.93 8.38
N THR A 138 15.44 10.13 8.39
CA THR A 138 16.31 10.10 7.19
C THR A 138 16.24 8.79 6.42
N ASN A 139 15.77 7.70 7.03
CA ASN A 139 15.68 6.36 6.45
C ASN A 139 14.24 5.86 6.30
N SER A 140 13.26 6.73 6.50
CA SER A 140 11.86 6.32 6.56
C SER A 140 11.41 5.69 5.21
N PRO A 141 10.76 4.52 5.22
CA PRO A 141 10.50 3.78 3.98
C PRO A 141 9.63 4.54 2.99
N CYS A 142 9.92 4.36 1.71
CA CYS A 142 9.10 4.77 0.58
C CYS A 142 9.23 3.71 -0.51
N LEU A 143 8.15 3.01 -0.82
CA LEU A 143 8.13 1.93 -1.80
C LEU A 143 7.19 2.33 -2.94
N SER A 144 7.67 2.30 -4.17
CA SER A 144 6.86 2.44 -5.38
C SER A 144 6.37 1.07 -5.84
N LEU A 145 5.12 0.98 -6.27
CA LEU A 145 4.51 -0.23 -6.79
C LEU A 145 4.25 -0.09 -8.29
N GLY A 146 4.71 -1.05 -9.09
CA GLY A 146 4.47 -1.08 -10.54
C GLY A 146 3.03 -1.42 -10.91
N THR A 147 2.25 -2.00 -9.99
CA THR A 147 0.83 -2.32 -10.18
C THR A 147 0.04 -2.13 -8.88
N SER A 148 -1.28 -2.17 -8.97
CA SER A 148 -2.17 -2.06 -7.81
C SER A 148 -2.09 -3.30 -6.92
N ILE A 149 -2.40 -3.13 -5.63
CA ILE A 149 -2.27 -4.17 -4.60
C ILE A 149 -3.05 -5.43 -4.99
N ASN A 150 -4.27 -5.28 -5.52
CA ASN A 150 -5.10 -6.37 -6.03
C ASN A 150 -4.47 -7.18 -7.18
N MET A 151 -3.52 -6.60 -7.91
CA MET A 151 -2.80 -7.23 -9.02
C MET A 151 -1.36 -7.59 -8.66
N LEU A 152 -0.91 -7.15 -7.49
CA LEU A 152 0.43 -7.38 -6.99
C LEU A 152 0.62 -8.90 -6.84
N PHE A 153 1.73 -9.40 -7.36
CA PHE A 153 2.06 -10.85 -7.37
C PHE A 153 1.19 -11.75 -8.26
N GLN A 154 0.17 -11.22 -8.94
CA GLN A 154 -0.60 -11.96 -9.95
C GLN A 154 -0.06 -11.77 -11.37
N SER A 155 0.71 -10.71 -11.59
CA SER A 155 1.21 -10.27 -12.91
C SER A 155 2.66 -9.78 -12.82
N TYR A 156 3.27 -9.40 -13.97
CA TYR A 156 4.58 -8.72 -13.99
C TYR A 156 4.45 -7.40 -13.23
N SER A 157 4.90 -7.40 -11.98
CA SER A 157 4.83 -6.28 -11.07
C SER A 157 6.21 -6.02 -10.51
N CYS A 158 6.46 -4.80 -10.07
CA CYS A 158 7.68 -4.48 -9.34
C CYS A 158 7.35 -3.73 -8.06
N ILE A 159 8.20 -3.91 -7.07
CA ILE A 159 8.28 -3.02 -5.91
C ILE A 159 9.67 -2.39 -6.00
N ILE A 160 9.78 -1.08 -5.77
CA ILE A 160 11.05 -0.37 -5.82
C ILE A 160 11.15 0.49 -4.58
N LYS A 161 12.22 0.31 -3.80
CA LYS A 161 12.52 1.19 -2.67
C LYS A 161 13.10 2.50 -3.17
N ILE A 162 12.58 3.61 -2.66
CA ILE A 162 13.04 4.96 -2.96
C ILE A 162 13.69 5.55 -1.71
N GLU A 163 14.99 5.79 -1.79
CA GLU A 163 15.77 6.37 -0.69
C GLU A 163 15.86 7.90 -0.74
N ASN A 164 15.36 8.51 -1.82
CA ASN A 164 15.41 9.96 -2.00
C ASN A 164 14.34 10.67 -1.15
N ASN A 165 14.79 11.29 -0.05
CA ASN A 165 13.92 12.05 0.88
C ASN A 165 13.26 13.29 0.24
N SER A 166 13.86 13.90 -0.78
CA SER A 166 13.23 15.03 -1.50
C SER A 166 12.02 14.53 -2.30
N PHE A 167 12.20 13.43 -3.05
CA PHE A 167 11.14 12.78 -3.79
C PHE A 167 10.00 12.37 -2.85
N LYS A 168 10.32 11.68 -1.76
CA LYS A 168 9.35 11.28 -0.73
C LYS A 168 8.50 12.45 -0.22
N ARG A 169 9.13 13.60 0.07
CA ARG A 169 8.41 14.81 0.49
C ARG A 169 7.43 15.32 -0.57
N GLN A 170 7.73 15.19 -1.85
CA GLN A 170 6.81 15.55 -2.92
C GLN A 170 5.62 14.59 -3.00
N VAL A 171 5.85 13.28 -2.81
CA VAL A 171 4.75 12.30 -2.79
C VAL A 171 3.83 12.54 -1.59
N LEU A 172 4.37 12.89 -0.42
CA LEU A 172 3.55 13.25 0.73
C LEU A 172 2.73 14.53 0.49
N LYS A 173 3.30 15.55 -0.18
CA LYS A 173 2.54 16.73 -0.60
C LYS A 173 1.42 16.39 -1.58
N LEU A 174 1.66 15.49 -2.52
CA LEU A 174 0.62 14.97 -3.42
C LEU A 174 -0.48 14.27 -2.61
N ALA A 175 -0.11 13.46 -1.62
CA ALA A 175 -1.06 12.79 -0.74
C ALA A 175 -1.94 13.81 0.01
N ASP A 176 -1.34 14.84 0.58
CA ASP A 176 -2.07 15.89 1.31
C ASP A 176 -3.01 16.66 0.37
N LEU A 177 -2.59 16.96 -0.87
CA LEU A 177 -3.44 17.58 -1.88
C LEU A 177 -4.63 16.70 -2.27
N CYS A 178 -4.42 15.39 -2.41
CA CYS A 178 -5.49 14.42 -2.68
C CYS A 178 -6.53 14.41 -1.55
N ILE A 179 -6.08 14.52 -0.29
CA ILE A 179 -6.95 14.55 0.89
C ILE A 179 -7.75 15.87 0.91
N GLN A 180 -7.08 17.00 0.75
CA GLN A 180 -7.72 18.33 0.75
C GLN A 180 -8.76 18.50 -0.35
N SER A 181 -8.50 17.94 -1.52
CA SER A 181 -9.42 17.97 -2.66
C SER A 181 -10.45 16.85 -2.64
N GLY A 182 -10.23 15.81 -1.83
CA GLY A 182 -10.99 14.57 -1.80
C GLY A 182 -12.06 14.52 -0.71
N ASN A 183 -12.57 13.32 -0.46
CA ASN A 183 -13.48 13.05 0.65
C ASN A 183 -13.03 11.79 1.40
N GLU A 184 -13.09 11.83 2.73
CA GLU A 184 -12.95 10.63 3.56
C GLU A 184 -14.16 9.71 3.34
N ILE A 185 -13.91 8.41 3.12
CA ILE A 185 -14.94 7.40 3.04
C ILE A 185 -15.20 6.92 4.47
N ARG A 186 -16.32 7.36 5.06
CA ARG A 186 -16.72 6.97 6.41
C ARG A 186 -18.25 6.82 6.50
N GLU A 187 -18.73 5.99 7.42
CA GLU A 187 -20.14 6.11 7.84
C GLU A 187 -20.33 7.49 8.47
N TRP A 188 -21.36 8.21 8.01
CA TRP A 188 -21.85 9.34 8.79
C TRP A 188 -22.61 8.73 9.96
N GLU A 189 -22.19 9.04 11.19
CA GLU A 189 -23.10 8.87 12.32
C GLU A 189 -24.20 9.91 12.15
N ASP A 190 -25.35 9.49 11.60
CA ASP A 190 -26.57 10.26 11.79
C ASP A 190 -26.76 10.42 13.30
N GLY A 191 -26.76 11.69 13.72
CA GLY A 191 -26.61 12.10 15.11
C GLY A 191 -27.52 11.35 16.08
N ARG A 192 -26.96 11.05 17.25
CA ARG A 192 -27.72 10.90 18.49
C ARG A 192 -27.51 12.13 19.36
#